data_AF-A0A560G9W6-F1
#
_entry.id   AF-A0A560G9W6-F1
#
_cell.length_a   1.000
_cell.length_b   1.000
_cell.length_c   1.000
_cell.angle_alpha   90.00
_cell.angle_beta   90.00
_cell.angle_gamma   90.00
#
_symmetry.space_group_name_H-M   'P 1'
#
loop_
_entity.id
_entity.type
_entity.pdbx_description
1 polymer ?
#
loop_
_entity_poly.entity_id
_entity_poly.type
_entity_poly.pdbx_seq_one_letter_code
_entity_poly.pdbx_strand_id
1 'polypeptide(L)'
;MTASASLTSPLTSVELVFHRDWIERWLRFGHPVADQVLDRRRRLLFFAPGAVFGYVRWEGNAHGTVLSRIDILRACAAGEGRVTVPGITPGGDSLLRLSGWPRVKRTLELIDMLEADGFDPAAVAPDYWRHAHNRLACGQAPRRYGRDQHAAWCRRRGVGS
;
A
#
# COMPACT_ATOMS: atom_id res chain seq x y z
N MET A 1 -31.61 -4.75 -26.35
CA MET A 1 -31.53 -4.08 -25.04
C MET A 1 -30.47 -4.81 -24.23
N THR A 2 -29.40 -4.08 -23.85
CA THR A 2 -28.31 -4.42 -22.93
C THR A 2 -27.46 -5.67 -23.20
N ALA A 3 -26.29 -5.45 -23.80
CA ALA A 3 -25.16 -6.36 -23.76
C ALA A 3 -24.72 -6.60 -22.31
N SER A 4 -24.53 -7.86 -21.94
CA SER A 4 -23.87 -8.24 -20.69
C SER A 4 -22.40 -7.86 -20.80
N ALA A 5 -21.99 -6.77 -20.15
CA ALA A 5 -20.58 -6.50 -19.94
C ALA A 5 -20.10 -7.47 -18.87
N SER A 6 -19.17 -8.35 -19.22
CA SER A 6 -18.39 -9.11 -18.26
C SER A 6 -17.66 -8.09 -17.36
N LEU A 7 -18.16 -7.86 -16.15
CA LEU A 7 -17.64 -6.84 -15.22
C LEU A 7 -16.35 -7.32 -14.57
N THR A 8 -15.29 -7.54 -15.34
CA THR A 8 -13.94 -7.63 -14.79
C THR A 8 -13.59 -6.24 -14.26
N SER A 9 -13.77 -6.01 -12.96
CA SER A 9 -13.44 -4.73 -12.37
C SER A 9 -11.97 -4.40 -12.65
N PRO A 10 -11.63 -3.17 -13.07
CA PRO A 10 -10.27 -2.86 -13.49
C PRO A 10 -9.30 -3.06 -12.32
N LEU A 11 -8.28 -3.89 -12.55
CA LEU A 11 -7.22 -4.12 -11.58
C LEU A 11 -6.34 -2.88 -11.45
N THR A 12 -5.79 -2.66 -10.25
CA THR A 12 -4.72 -1.68 -10.05
C THR A 12 -3.39 -2.36 -10.29
N SER A 13 -2.59 -1.86 -11.23
CA SER A 13 -1.22 -2.33 -11.45
C SER A 13 -0.22 -1.49 -10.64
N VAL A 14 0.80 -2.17 -10.11
CA VAL A 14 1.90 -1.59 -9.33
C VAL A 14 3.22 -2.07 -9.94
N GLU A 15 4.02 -1.13 -10.43
CA GLU A 15 5.33 -1.36 -11.02
C GLU A 15 6.40 -1.42 -9.92
N LEU A 16 7.05 -2.56 -9.83
CA LEU A 16 8.25 -2.76 -9.03
C LEU A 16 9.48 -2.57 -9.93
N VAL A 17 10.49 -1.89 -9.40
CA VAL A 17 11.72 -1.55 -10.12
C VAL A 17 12.90 -1.81 -9.20
N PHE A 18 13.90 -2.54 -9.68
CA PHE A 18 15.16 -2.72 -8.98
C PHE A 18 16.32 -2.31 -9.88
N HIS A 19 16.80 -1.08 -9.68
CA HIS A 19 18.06 -0.61 -10.20
C HIS A 19 18.98 -0.31 -9.02
N ARG A 20 19.85 -1.28 -8.73
CA ARG A 20 20.87 -1.20 -7.68
C ARG A 20 21.51 0.20 -7.66
N ASP A 21 21.59 0.78 -6.47
CA ASP A 21 22.21 2.08 -6.15
C ASP A 21 21.54 3.34 -6.73
N TRP A 22 20.45 3.19 -7.51
CA TRP A 22 19.79 4.33 -8.16
C TRP A 22 18.31 4.43 -7.83
N ILE A 23 17.53 3.39 -8.11
CA ILE A 23 16.07 3.40 -7.95
C ILE A 23 15.62 2.03 -7.46
N GLU A 24 14.92 2.03 -6.33
CA GLU A 24 14.29 0.84 -5.78
C GLU A 24 12.83 1.13 -5.49
N ARG A 25 11.95 0.33 -6.08
CA ARG A 25 10.50 0.38 -5.87
C ARG A 25 10.04 -1.04 -5.57
N TRP A 26 9.58 -1.26 -4.36
CA TRP A 26 9.19 -2.59 -3.90
C TRP A 26 7.89 -2.54 -3.09
N LEU A 27 7.28 -3.72 -2.97
CA LEU A 27 6.12 -3.91 -2.12
C LEU A 27 6.60 -4.28 -0.72
N ARG A 28 6.16 -3.54 0.31
CA ARG A 28 6.39 -3.91 1.72
C ARG A 28 5.37 -4.97 2.18
N PHE A 29 4.13 -4.86 1.74
CA PHE A 29 3.08 -5.85 2.00
C PHE A 29 1.95 -5.71 0.96
N GLY A 30 1.13 -6.75 0.84
CA GLY A 30 -0.07 -6.77 -0.01
C GLY A 30 -0.20 -8.11 -0.72
N HIS A 31 -1.43 -8.44 -1.13
CA HIS A 31 -1.76 -9.70 -1.81
C HIS A 31 -2.13 -9.44 -3.27
N PRO A 32 -1.16 -9.49 -4.20
CA PRO A 32 -1.47 -9.35 -5.62
C PRO A 32 -2.24 -10.57 -6.13
N VAL A 33 -3.16 -10.35 -7.07
CA VAL A 33 -3.93 -11.39 -7.74
C VAL A 33 -3.26 -11.88 -9.03
N ALA A 34 -2.31 -11.12 -9.56
CA ALA A 34 -1.49 -11.53 -10.69
C ALA A 34 -0.12 -10.84 -10.65
N ASP A 35 0.84 -11.45 -11.35
CA ASP A 35 2.22 -11.00 -11.44
C ASP A 35 2.71 -11.15 -12.87
N GLN A 36 3.29 -10.08 -13.42
CA GLN A 36 3.84 -10.05 -14.77
C GLN A 36 5.26 -9.51 -14.74
N VAL A 37 6.22 -10.36 -15.12
CA VAL A 37 7.61 -9.93 -15.33
C VAL A 37 7.69 -9.15 -16.64
N LEU A 38 8.20 -7.92 -16.59
CA LEU A 38 8.45 -7.11 -17.78
C LEU A 38 9.87 -7.36 -18.30
N ASP A 39 10.84 -7.28 -17.40
CA ASP A 39 12.25 -7.56 -17.67
C ASP A 39 12.98 -7.94 -16.37
N ARG A 40 14.31 -8.09 -16.42
CA ARG A 40 15.14 -8.47 -15.27
C ARG A 40 15.07 -7.51 -14.07
N ARG A 41 14.67 -6.27 -14.29
CA ARG A 41 14.65 -5.20 -13.28
C ARG A 41 13.24 -4.71 -12.96
N ARG A 42 12.23 -5.09 -13.75
CA ARG A 42 10.87 -4.57 -13.64
C ARG A 42 9.80 -5.64 -13.67
N ARG A 43 8.81 -5.47 -12.81
CA ARG A 43 7.65 -6.37 -12.68
C ARG A 43 6.38 -5.56 -12.42
N LEU A 44 5.25 -6.03 -12.90
CA LEU A 44 3.93 -5.51 -12.54
C LEU A 44 3.23 -6.49 -11.61
N LEU A 45 2.74 -5.98 -10.50
CA LEU A 45 1.81 -6.67 -9.63
C LEU A 45 0.41 -6.10 -9.83
N PHE A 46 -0.60 -6.96 -9.87
CA PHE A 46 -1.99 -6.54 -10.05
C PHE A 46 -2.79 -6.79 -8.79
N PHE A 47 -3.61 -5.82 -8.39
CA PHE A 47 -4.43 -5.85 -7.19
C PHE A 47 -5.91 -5.71 -7.55
N ALA A 48 -6.74 -6.55 -6.93
CA ALA A 48 -8.19 -6.41 -7.01
C ALA A 48 -8.66 -5.13 -6.31
N PRO A 49 -9.77 -4.52 -6.75
CA PRO A 49 -10.38 -3.40 -6.04
C PRO A 49 -10.61 -3.70 -4.56
N GLY A 50 -10.32 -2.73 -3.70
CA GLY A 50 -10.43 -2.85 -2.25
C GLY A 50 -9.23 -3.50 -1.55
N ALA A 51 -8.27 -4.06 -2.30
CA ALA A 51 -7.02 -4.57 -1.75
C ALA A 51 -6.16 -3.42 -1.21
N VAL A 52 -5.59 -3.60 -0.02
CA VAL A 52 -4.68 -2.64 0.61
C VAL A 52 -3.24 -3.16 0.48
N PHE A 53 -2.33 -2.27 0.14
CA PHE A 53 -0.92 -2.62 -0.06
C PHE A 53 0.02 -1.47 0.35
N GLY A 54 1.22 -1.84 0.79
CA GLY A 54 2.29 -0.93 1.14
C GLY A 54 3.35 -0.90 0.05
N TYR A 55 3.59 0.26 -0.54
CA TYR A 55 4.52 0.47 -1.64
C TYR A 55 5.61 1.45 -1.23
N VAL A 56 6.86 1.04 -1.36
CA VAL A 56 8.03 1.83 -0.97
C VAL A 56 8.78 2.26 -2.22
N ARG A 57 9.17 3.54 -2.23
CA ARG A 57 9.99 4.13 -3.28
C ARG A 57 11.22 4.75 -2.64
N TRP A 58 12.37 4.24 -3.03
CA TRP A 58 13.67 4.77 -2.70
C TRP A 58 14.40 5.17 -3.98
N GLU A 59 15.04 6.33 -3.94
CA GLU A 59 15.93 6.79 -5.00
C GLU A 59 17.20 7.32 -4.36
N GLY A 60 18.34 6.86 -4.85
CA GLY A 60 19.67 7.31 -4.44
C GLY A 60 20.36 8.05 -5.58
N ASN A 61 21.32 8.89 -5.22
CA ASN A 61 22.32 9.41 -6.15
C ASN A 61 23.72 9.20 -5.56
N ALA A 62 24.75 9.54 -6.33
CA ALA A 62 26.16 9.43 -5.92
C ALA A 62 26.51 10.21 -4.62
N HIS A 63 25.63 11.07 -4.12
CA HIS A 63 25.81 11.91 -2.94
C HIS A 63 24.85 11.59 -1.78
N GLY A 64 23.98 10.57 -1.90
CA GLY A 64 23.07 10.14 -0.84
C GLY A 64 21.65 9.76 -1.31
N THR A 65 20.75 9.54 -0.34
CA THR A 65 19.33 9.26 -0.63
C THR A 65 18.62 10.53 -1.12
N VAL A 66 18.11 10.50 -2.35
CA VAL A 66 17.32 11.58 -2.97
C VAL A 66 15.85 11.47 -2.56
N LEU A 67 15.33 10.25 -2.49
CA LEU A 67 13.95 9.99 -2.11
C LEU A 67 13.89 8.79 -1.17
N SER A 68 13.17 8.94 -0.07
CA SER A 68 12.65 7.82 0.70
C SER A 68 11.18 8.10 0.95
N ARG A 69 10.31 7.23 0.44
CA ARG A 69 8.86 7.39 0.53
C ARG A 69 8.16 6.06 0.72
N ILE A 70 7.12 6.08 1.54
CA ILE A 70 6.18 4.97 1.69
C ILE A 70 4.76 5.47 1.43
N ASP A 71 4.05 4.72 0.59
CA ASP A 71 2.66 4.92 0.24
C ASP A 71 1.89 3.65 0.68
N ILE A 72 0.86 3.78 1.53
CA ILE A 72 -0.11 2.72 1.80
C ILE A 72 -1.41 3.12 1.12
N LEU A 73 -1.86 2.28 0.20
CA LEU A 73 -2.94 2.58 -0.72
C LEU A 73 -3.99 1.47 -0.69
N ARG A 74 -5.23 1.84 -1.00
CA ARG A 74 -6.29 0.90 -1.39
C ARG A 74 -6.49 0.99 -2.91
N ALA A 75 -6.48 -0.16 -3.59
CA ALA A 75 -6.86 -0.25 -4.99
C ALA A 75 -8.32 0.21 -5.15
N CYS A 76 -8.56 1.22 -6.00
CA CYS A 76 -9.89 1.79 -6.19
C CYS A 76 -10.73 0.93 -7.15
N ALA A 77 -12.04 0.88 -6.91
CA ALA A 77 -12.98 0.42 -7.93
C ALA A 77 -13.15 1.46 -9.05
N ALA A 78 -13.77 1.05 -10.17
CA ALA A 78 -14.11 1.98 -11.24
C ALA A 78 -15.03 3.09 -10.72
N GLY A 79 -14.74 4.34 -11.08
CA GLY A 79 -15.52 5.52 -10.68
C GLY A 79 -15.20 6.09 -9.30
N GLU A 80 -14.41 5.41 -8.46
CA GLU A 80 -13.94 5.98 -7.19
C GLU A 80 -12.86 7.06 -7.43
N GLY A 81 -12.83 8.06 -6.54
CA GLY A 81 -11.76 9.05 -6.49
C GLY A 81 -10.41 8.39 -6.24
N ARG A 82 -9.38 8.82 -6.96
CA ARG A 82 -8.02 8.25 -6.86
C ARG A 82 -6.97 9.34 -6.89
N VAL A 83 -5.87 9.12 -6.17
CA VAL A 83 -4.66 9.91 -6.31
C VAL A 83 -3.68 9.18 -7.22
N THR A 84 -2.97 9.95 -8.04
CA THR A 84 -1.92 9.41 -8.90
C THR A 84 -0.64 9.21 -8.08
N VAL A 85 -0.07 8.02 -8.19
CA VAL A 85 1.19 7.65 -7.54
C VAL A 85 2.12 7.05 -8.60
N PRO A 86 3.36 7.55 -8.74
CA PRO A 86 4.32 7.01 -9.72
C PRO A 86 4.51 5.50 -9.58
N GLY A 87 4.39 4.78 -10.70
CA GLY A 87 4.43 3.32 -10.74
C GLY A 87 3.10 2.65 -10.38
N ILE A 88 2.00 3.39 -10.21
CA ILE A 88 0.68 2.81 -9.93
C ILE A 88 -0.34 3.31 -10.94
N THR A 89 -1.05 2.38 -11.59
CA THR A 89 -2.08 2.69 -12.59
C THR A 89 -3.37 1.95 -12.25
N PRO A 90 -4.53 2.64 -12.23
CA PRO A 90 -4.74 4.06 -12.55
C PRO A 90 -4.40 5.03 -11.39
N GLY A 91 -3.95 4.50 -10.25
CA GLY A 91 -3.77 5.23 -9.00
C GLY A 91 -4.40 4.46 -7.84
N GLY A 92 -4.68 5.11 -6.72
CA GLY A 92 -5.37 4.49 -5.60
C GLY A 92 -5.92 5.48 -4.57
N ASP A 93 -6.62 4.98 -3.58
CA ASP A 93 -7.09 5.73 -2.41
C ASP A 93 -5.96 5.77 -1.37
N SER A 94 -5.47 6.98 -1.09
CA SER A 94 -4.32 7.19 -0.19
C SER A 94 -4.74 7.04 1.26
N LEU A 95 -4.21 6.00 1.92
CA LEU A 95 -4.43 5.77 3.34
C LEU A 95 -3.29 6.37 4.18
N LEU A 96 -2.05 6.24 3.70
CA LEU A 96 -0.87 6.86 4.32
C LEU A 96 0.14 7.21 3.23
N ARG A 97 0.69 8.42 3.28
CA ARG A 97 1.75 8.85 2.36
C ARG A 97 2.79 9.68 3.08
N LEU A 98 3.99 9.13 3.31
CA LEU A 98 5.04 9.81 4.07
C LEU A 98 6.37 9.78 3.32
N SER A 99 7.12 10.87 3.45
CA SER A 99 8.43 11.03 2.83
C SER A 99 9.48 11.36 3.90
N GLY A 100 10.74 11.08 3.59
CA GLY A 100 11.87 11.28 4.48
C GLY A 100 12.12 10.05 5.35
N TRP A 101 13.40 9.65 5.41
CA TRP A 101 13.82 8.41 6.07
C TRP A 101 13.29 8.24 7.51
N PRO A 102 13.31 9.25 8.41
CA PRO A 102 12.82 9.07 9.78
C PRO A 102 11.34 8.66 9.86
N ARG A 103 10.50 9.16 8.94
CA ARG A 103 9.06 8.82 8.92
C ARG A 103 8.81 7.49 8.22
N VAL A 104 9.55 7.21 7.15
CA VAL A 104 9.51 5.92 6.46
C VAL A 104 9.92 4.80 7.41
N LYS A 105 11.05 4.97 8.12
CA LYS A 105 11.52 4.01 9.13
C LYS A 105 10.46 3.72 10.19
N ARG A 106 9.86 4.75 10.79
CA ARG A 106 8.77 4.57 11.78
C ARG A 106 7.53 3.88 11.21
N THR A 107 7.26 4.06 9.92
CA THR A 107 6.15 3.36 9.26
C THR A 107 6.50 1.89 9.03
N LEU A 108 7.74 1.58 8.65
CA LEU A 108 8.22 0.20 8.54
C LEU A 108 8.19 -0.50 9.90
N GLU A 109 8.68 0.15 10.96
CA GLU A 109 8.61 -0.36 12.33
C GLU A 109 7.16 -0.61 12.78
N LEU A 110 6.20 0.25 12.37
CA LEU A 110 4.78 0.03 12.63
C LEU A 110 4.25 -1.22 11.93
N ILE A 111 4.65 -1.45 10.68
CA ILE A 111 4.27 -2.64 9.92
C ILE A 111 4.88 -3.90 10.58
N ASP A 112 6.15 -3.85 10.95
CA ASP A 112 6.83 -4.95 11.65
C ASP A 112 6.13 -5.29 12.97
N MET A 113 5.68 -4.28 13.74
CA MET A 113 4.92 -4.51 14.97
C MET A 113 3.55 -5.16 14.71
N LEU A 114 2.84 -4.77 13.65
CA LEU A 114 1.56 -5.38 13.29
C LEU A 114 1.73 -6.86 12.93
N GLU A 115 2.76 -7.17 12.13
CA GLU A 115 3.10 -8.54 11.76
C GLU A 115 3.49 -9.37 12.98
N ALA A 116 4.30 -8.82 13.89
CA ALA A 116 4.66 -9.47 15.15
C ALA A 116 3.46 -9.72 16.07
N ASP A 117 2.48 -8.82 16.06
CA ASP A 117 1.19 -8.99 16.77
C ASP A 117 0.25 -10.00 16.07
N GLY A 118 0.66 -10.55 14.91
CA GLY A 118 -0.07 -11.54 14.13
C GLY A 118 -1.16 -10.95 13.23
N PHE A 119 -1.10 -9.66 12.93
CA PHE A 119 -2.00 -9.01 11.99
C PHE A 119 -1.36 -8.97 10.60
N ASP A 120 -2.12 -9.39 9.59
CA ASP A 120 -1.78 -9.06 8.20
C ASP A 120 -1.98 -7.56 7.97
N PRO A 121 -0.94 -6.78 7.61
CA PRO A 121 -1.06 -5.35 7.35
C PRO A 121 -2.06 -5.02 6.22
N ALA A 122 -2.26 -5.92 5.25
CA ALA A 122 -3.25 -5.76 4.19
C ALA A 122 -4.70 -5.91 4.68
N ALA A 123 -4.90 -6.61 5.81
CA ALA A 123 -6.20 -6.83 6.43
C ALA A 123 -6.54 -5.77 7.51
N VAL A 124 -5.58 -4.93 7.90
CA VAL A 124 -5.79 -3.83 8.85
C VAL A 124 -6.77 -2.81 8.29
N ALA A 125 -7.63 -2.26 9.16
CA ALA A 125 -8.66 -1.30 8.77
C ALA A 125 -8.05 -0.05 8.08
N PRO A 126 -8.58 0.40 6.92
CA PRO A 126 -8.08 1.58 6.22
C PRO A 126 -8.02 2.85 7.08
N ASP A 127 -8.99 3.02 7.99
CA ASP A 127 -9.02 4.17 8.90
C ASP A 127 -7.89 4.15 9.93
N TYR A 128 -7.38 2.97 10.28
CA TYR A 128 -6.20 2.86 11.14
C TYR A 128 -4.97 3.45 10.43
N TRP A 129 -4.78 3.15 9.14
CA TRP A 129 -3.69 3.71 8.35
C TRP A 129 -3.77 5.23 8.22
N ARG A 130 -4.98 5.77 7.99
CA ARG A 130 -5.22 7.23 7.96
C ARG A 130 -4.90 7.90 9.30
N HIS A 131 -5.30 7.26 10.40
CA HIS A 131 -4.97 7.75 11.74
C HIS A 131 -3.47 7.66 12.03
N ALA A 132 -2.80 6.56 11.63
CA ALA A 132 -1.37 6.40 11.77
C ALA A 132 -0.61 7.46 10.95
N HIS A 133 -1.07 7.78 9.73
CA HIS A 133 -0.51 8.84 8.90
C HIS A 133 -0.51 10.18 9.64
N ASN A 134 -1.66 10.61 10.19
CA ASN A 134 -1.78 11.87 10.90
C ASN A 134 -0.81 11.96 12.08
N ARG A 135 -0.69 10.87 12.87
CA ARG A 135 0.21 10.84 14.02
C ARG A 135 1.68 10.90 13.61
N LEU A 136 2.09 10.07 12.66
CA LEU A 136 3.47 10.05 12.17
C LEU A 136 3.86 11.36 11.46
N ALA A 137 2.94 12.00 10.75
CA ALA A 137 3.15 13.32 10.15
C ALA A 137 3.44 14.40 11.21
N CYS A 138 2.77 14.32 12.36
CA CYS A 138 2.99 15.18 13.53
C CYS A 138 4.11 14.70 14.46
N GLY A 139 4.88 13.67 14.09
CA GLY A 139 5.97 13.14 14.93
C GLY A 139 5.51 12.37 16.18
N GLN A 140 4.23 12.01 16.25
CA GLN A 140 3.65 11.26 17.35
C GLN A 140 3.70 9.74 17.09
N ALA A 141 3.89 8.95 18.15
CA ALA A 141 3.84 7.49 18.07
C ALA A 141 2.44 7.01 17.62
N PRO A 142 2.33 6.08 16.65
CA PRO A 142 1.06 5.45 16.28
C PRO A 142 0.37 4.79 17.48
N ARG A 143 -0.96 4.68 17.44
CA ARG A 143 -1.68 3.87 18.43
C ARG A 143 -1.53 2.40 18.09
N ARG A 144 -1.46 1.54 19.10
CA ARG A 144 -1.47 0.09 18.89
C ARG A 144 -2.79 -0.34 18.24
N TYR A 145 -2.72 -1.23 17.25
CA TYR A 145 -3.88 -1.85 16.64
C TYR A 145 -4.33 -3.04 17.49
N GLY A 146 -5.62 -3.08 17.86
CA GLY A 146 -6.16 -4.06 18.80
C GLY A 146 -6.99 -5.16 18.13
N ARG A 147 -7.09 -6.33 18.77
CA ARG A 147 -7.93 -7.45 18.30
C ARG A 147 -9.41 -7.06 18.20
N ASP A 148 -9.94 -6.31 19.16
CA ASP A 148 -11.34 -5.87 19.14
C ASP A 148 -11.64 -4.93 17.97
N GLN A 149 -10.70 -4.00 17.70
CA GLN A 149 -10.78 -3.12 16.54
C GLN A 149 -10.76 -3.93 15.25
N HIS A 150 -9.87 -4.94 15.16
CA HIS A 150 -9.77 -5.82 14.00
C HIS A 150 -11.04 -6.66 13.79
N ALA A 151 -11.56 -7.29 14.84
CA ALA A 151 -12.80 -8.07 14.77
C ALA A 151 -13.99 -7.20 14.36
N ALA A 152 -14.12 -5.99 14.91
CA ALA A 152 -15.17 -5.05 14.50
C ALA A 152 -15.04 -4.65 13.03
N TRP A 153 -13.83 -4.50 12.52
CA TRP A 153 -13.56 -4.24 11.12
C TRP A 153 -13.94 -5.43 10.21
N CYS A 154 -13.50 -6.66 10.54
CA CYS A 154 -13.82 -7.86 9.77
C CYS A 154 -15.33 -8.09 9.67
N ARG A 155 -16.07 -7.90 10.79
CA ARG A 155 -17.54 -7.95 10.81
C ARG A 155 -18.17 -6.94 9.85
N ARG A 156 -17.67 -5.71 9.79
CA ARG A 156 -18.17 -4.68 8.85
C ARG A 156 -17.90 -4.99 7.39
N ARG A 157 -16.81 -5.71 7.07
CA ARG A 157 -16.51 -6.11 5.68
C ARG A 157 -17.29 -7.35 5.21
N GLY A 158 -18.05 -8.00 6.09
CA GLY A 158 -18.63 -9.31 5.76
C GLY A 158 -17.57 -10.43 5.62
N VAL A 159 -16.35 -10.20 6.10
CA VAL A 159 -15.33 -11.26 6.24
C VAL A 159 -15.68 -12.01 7.52
N GLY A 160 -16.72 -12.83 7.43
CA GLY A 160 -17.25 -13.62 8.52
C GLY A 160 -16.87 -15.09 8.37
N SER A 161 -15.94 -15.51 9.24
CA SER A 161 -15.49 -16.89 9.54
C SER A 161 -14.66 -17.60 8.49
#